data_AF-Q2KZ31-F1
#
_entry.id   AF-Q2KZ31-F1
#
_cell.length_a   1.000
_cell.length_b   1.000
_cell.length_c   1.000
_cell.angle_alpha   90.00
_cell.angle_beta   90.00
_cell.angle_gamma   90.00
#
_symmetry.space_group_name_H-M   'P 1'
#
loop_
_entity.id
_entity.type
_entity.pdbx_description
1 polymer ?
#
loop_
_entity_poly.entity_id
_entity_poly.type
_entity_poly.pdbx_seq_one_letter_code
_entity_poly.pdbx_strand_id
1 'polypeptide(L)'
;MSGATFAKALSSLSLGSSVVSLGSGVVGSYYGAKAQKSHLNFQASIADINARIAELGAQQELLRGQQEVGRLTLGAGQLKGQQRAALAASGIDLGEGSAAEVQVWTDMLKDIDASTLTANAVRSAWGHRIQGVSLQGEARMIRAQAKGIRPGMSAATSLLESVGSVASSWYKHAQHHPDRKIEHDSIDDLASSKGWW
;
A
#
# COMPACT_ATOMS: atom_id res chain seq x y z
N MET A 1 -40.20 15.69 -14.85
CA MET A 1 -39.51 14.60 -15.57
C MET A 1 -38.03 14.69 -15.22
N SER A 2 -37.70 14.00 -14.12
CA SER A 2 -36.37 13.86 -13.53
C SER A 2 -35.74 12.58 -14.09
N GLY A 3 -34.43 12.54 -14.32
CA GLY A 3 -33.68 11.28 -14.45
C GLY A 3 -32.63 11.19 -15.57
N ALA A 4 -32.74 11.93 -16.67
CA ALA A 4 -31.89 11.67 -17.84
C ALA A 4 -30.53 12.41 -17.85
N THR A 5 -30.38 13.48 -17.07
CA THR A 5 -29.18 14.34 -17.12
C THR A 5 -28.07 13.87 -16.17
N PHE A 6 -28.41 13.19 -15.07
CA PHE A 6 -27.43 12.72 -14.09
C PHE A 6 -26.67 11.45 -14.56
N ALA A 7 -27.29 10.63 -15.41
CA ALA A 7 -26.67 9.41 -15.95
C ALA A 7 -25.51 9.69 -16.94
N LYS A 8 -25.51 10.84 -17.63
CA LYS A 8 -24.40 11.26 -18.53
C LYS A 8 -23.17 11.79 -17.78
N ALA A 9 -23.32 12.18 -16.52
CA ALA A 9 -22.20 12.58 -15.68
C ALA A 9 -21.42 11.37 -15.10
N LEU A 10 -22.07 10.20 -14.98
CA LEU A 10 -21.40 8.97 -14.53
C LEU A 10 -20.75 8.17 -15.68
N SER A 11 -21.24 8.27 -16.92
CA SER A 11 -20.68 7.51 -18.05
C SER A 11 -19.50 8.16 -18.77
N SER A 12 -19.17 9.42 -18.45
CA SER A 12 -17.95 10.09 -18.94
C SER A 12 -16.75 9.92 -17.99
N LEU A 13 -16.91 9.13 -16.93
CA LEU A 13 -15.84 8.72 -16.01
C LEU A 13 -15.30 7.31 -16.32
N SER A 14 -15.54 6.78 -17.52
CA SER A 14 -14.85 5.58 -18.02
C SER A 14 -13.77 5.98 -19.04
N LEU A 15 -12.52 5.93 -18.58
CA LEU A 15 -11.32 5.74 -19.43
C LEU A 15 -11.05 6.79 -20.53
N GLY A 16 -11.13 8.08 -20.22
CA GLY A 16 -10.77 9.12 -21.18
C GLY A 16 -10.46 10.49 -20.60
N SER A 17 -9.54 10.59 -19.63
CA SER A 17 -9.13 11.86 -19.03
C SER A 17 -8.08 12.61 -19.89
N SER A 18 -8.38 12.94 -21.13
CA SER A 18 -7.40 13.60 -22.01
C SER A 18 -8.00 14.68 -22.90
N VAL A 19 -8.60 15.69 -22.28
CA VAL A 19 -8.69 17.06 -22.84
C VAL A 19 -8.59 18.06 -21.69
N VAL A 20 -7.36 18.39 -21.28
CA VAL A 20 -7.08 19.63 -20.55
C VAL A 20 -6.59 20.65 -21.57
N SER A 21 -7.46 21.61 -21.88
CA SER A 21 -7.24 22.90 -22.54
C SER A 21 -5.83 23.23 -23.05
N LEU A 22 -5.71 23.35 -24.37
CA LEU A 22 -4.48 23.57 -25.15
C LEU A 22 -3.81 24.96 -25.01
N GLY A 23 -4.03 25.70 -23.91
CA GLY A 23 -3.43 27.03 -23.70
C GLY A 23 -2.43 27.15 -22.53
N SER A 24 -2.45 26.22 -21.58
CA SER A 24 -1.70 26.33 -20.30
C SER A 24 -1.04 25.01 -19.84
N GLY A 25 -1.09 23.97 -20.68
CA GLY A 25 -0.82 22.57 -20.30
C GLY A 25 0.62 22.18 -19.98
N VAL A 26 1.63 22.97 -20.38
CA VAL A 26 3.05 22.63 -20.13
C VAL A 26 3.45 22.85 -18.66
N VAL A 27 2.83 23.83 -18.01
CA VAL A 27 3.06 24.11 -16.58
C VAL A 27 2.25 23.16 -15.71
N GLY A 28 1.00 22.87 -16.11
CA GLY A 28 0.11 21.94 -15.39
C GLY A 28 0.62 20.51 -15.32
N SER A 29 1.26 19.99 -16.39
CA SER A 29 1.81 18.63 -16.42
C SER A 29 3.01 18.45 -15.48
N TYR A 30 3.85 19.48 -15.33
CA TYR A 30 4.97 19.48 -14.39
C TYR A 30 4.49 19.48 -12.93
N TYR A 31 3.55 20.36 -12.59
CA TYR A 31 2.98 20.40 -11.24
C TYR A 31 2.16 19.14 -10.91
N GLY A 32 1.42 18.60 -11.89
CA GLY A 32 0.70 17.32 -11.76
C GLY A 32 1.62 16.13 -11.49
N ALA A 33 2.71 15.99 -12.27
CA ALA A 33 3.71 14.95 -12.06
C ALA A 33 4.41 15.07 -10.69
N LYS A 34 4.72 16.31 -10.26
CA LYS A 34 5.31 16.56 -8.94
C LYS A 34 4.34 16.24 -7.80
N ALA A 35 3.06 16.58 -7.94
CA ALA A 35 2.02 16.24 -6.98
C ALA A 35 1.81 14.73 -6.88
N GLN A 36 1.77 14.03 -8.01
CA GLN A 36 1.65 12.56 -8.06
C GLN A 36 2.86 11.88 -7.41
N LYS A 37 4.08 12.36 -7.70
CA LYS A 37 5.31 11.87 -7.04
C LYS A 37 5.27 12.10 -5.53
N SER A 38 4.82 13.26 -5.08
CA SER A 38 4.67 13.57 -3.64
C SER A 38 3.66 12.64 -2.98
N HIS A 39 2.54 12.37 -3.64
CA HIS A 39 1.51 11.46 -3.15
C HIS A 39 2.02 10.02 -2.99
N LEU A 40 2.74 9.50 -3.99
CA LEU A 40 3.37 8.17 -3.90
C LEU A 40 4.41 8.11 -2.78
N ASN A 41 5.25 9.14 -2.63
CA ASN A 41 6.22 9.19 -1.52
C ASN A 41 5.53 9.20 -0.14
N PHE A 42 4.38 9.86 -0.02
CA PHE A 42 3.58 9.85 1.20
C PHE A 42 3.02 8.46 1.48
N GLN A 43 2.44 7.78 0.48
CA GLN A 43 1.98 6.39 0.62
C GLN A 43 3.12 5.44 1.04
N ALA A 44 4.30 5.58 0.44
CA ALA A 44 5.48 4.80 0.83
C ALA A 44 5.91 5.07 2.29
N SER A 45 5.76 6.31 2.76
CA SER A 45 6.07 6.67 4.15
C SER A 45 5.06 6.04 5.13
N ILE A 46 3.78 5.96 4.75
CA ILE A 46 2.77 5.23 5.52
C ILE A 46 3.12 3.74 5.61
N ALA A 47 3.51 3.11 4.50
CA ALA A 47 3.91 1.72 4.49
C ALA A 47 5.14 1.46 5.41
N ASP A 48 6.13 2.37 5.42
CA ASP A 48 7.26 2.29 6.36
C ASP A 48 6.82 2.46 7.83
N ILE A 49 5.87 3.36 8.13
CA ILE A 49 5.30 3.50 9.48
C ILE A 49 4.62 2.21 9.90
N ASN A 50 3.81 1.62 9.03
CA ASN A 50 3.15 0.34 9.29
C ASN A 50 4.16 -0.79 9.53
N ALA A 51 5.27 -0.80 8.77
CA ALA A 51 6.35 -1.76 8.99
C ALA A 51 7.01 -1.59 10.36
N ARG A 52 7.20 -0.35 10.83
CA ARG A 52 7.71 -0.07 12.18
C ARG A 52 6.73 -0.51 13.26
N ILE A 53 5.44 -0.28 13.07
CA ILE A 53 4.39 -0.76 13.98
C ILE A 53 4.43 -2.29 14.07
N ALA A 54 4.60 -2.98 12.94
CA ALA A 54 4.76 -4.43 12.94
C ALA A 54 6.00 -4.87 13.74
N GLU A 55 7.16 -4.21 13.58
CA GLU A 55 8.34 -4.52 14.39
C GLU A 55 8.14 -4.24 15.90
N LEU A 56 7.39 -3.19 16.26
CA LEU A 56 7.03 -2.92 17.65
C LEU A 56 6.14 -4.05 18.21
N GLY A 57 5.17 -4.52 17.43
CA GLY A 57 4.37 -5.69 17.78
C GLY A 57 5.24 -6.93 18.00
N ALA A 58 6.21 -7.18 17.12
CA ALA A 58 7.16 -8.28 17.28
C ALA A 58 7.96 -8.19 18.58
N GLN A 59 8.48 -7.01 18.92
CA GLN A 59 9.22 -6.79 20.16
C GLN A 59 8.34 -6.98 21.40
N GLN A 60 7.09 -6.52 21.34
CA GLN A 60 6.12 -6.68 22.43
C GLN A 60 5.82 -8.17 22.69
N GLU A 61 5.65 -8.98 21.64
CA GLU A 61 5.43 -10.43 21.78
C GLU A 61 6.63 -11.14 22.41
N LEU A 62 7.86 -10.76 22.02
CA LEU A 62 9.07 -11.30 22.66
C LEU A 62 9.17 -10.91 24.14
N LEU A 63 8.89 -9.65 24.47
CA LEU A 63 8.88 -9.17 25.86
C LEU A 63 7.81 -9.88 26.69
N ARG A 64 6.63 -10.09 26.13
CA ARG A 64 5.55 -10.85 26.76
C ARG A 64 5.99 -12.29 27.04
N GLY A 65 6.60 -12.97 26.06
CA GLY A 65 7.14 -14.31 26.24
C GLY A 65 8.19 -14.38 27.37
N GLN A 66 9.08 -13.40 27.44
CA GLN A 66 10.07 -13.31 28.52
C GLN A 66 9.42 -13.14 29.90
N GLN A 67 8.37 -12.32 30.00
CA GLN A 67 7.62 -12.14 31.24
C GLN A 67 6.90 -13.44 31.66
N GLU A 68 6.32 -14.17 30.71
CA GLU A 68 5.66 -15.45 30.96
C GLU A 68 6.67 -16.50 31.47
N VAL A 69 7.85 -16.59 30.86
CA VAL A 69 8.97 -17.44 31.34
C VAL A 69 9.43 -17.03 32.73
N GLY A 70 9.51 -15.73 33.01
CA GLY A 70 9.84 -15.22 34.35
C GLY A 70 8.83 -15.68 35.40
N ARG A 71 7.52 -15.59 35.10
CA ARG A 71 6.45 -16.07 35.98
C ARG A 71 6.51 -17.58 36.20
N LEU A 72 6.74 -18.35 35.13
CA LEU A 72 6.92 -19.80 35.21
C LEU A 72 8.10 -20.16 36.13
N THR A 73 9.23 -19.48 35.95
CA THR A 73 10.45 -19.70 36.74
C THR A 73 10.21 -19.40 38.22
N LEU A 74 9.50 -18.31 38.55
CA LEU A 74 9.12 -18.00 39.93
C LEU A 74 8.21 -19.06 40.53
N GLY A 75 7.21 -19.53 39.78
CA GLY A 75 6.31 -20.61 40.21
C GLY A 75 7.05 -21.93 40.47
N ALA A 76 7.96 -22.32 39.57
CA ALA A 76 8.79 -23.51 39.76
C ALA A 76 9.71 -23.39 40.99
N GLY A 77 10.27 -22.20 41.25
CA GLY A 77 11.05 -21.92 42.45
C GLY A 77 10.23 -22.05 43.74
N GLN A 78 9.01 -21.52 43.76
CA GLN A 78 8.08 -21.67 44.89
C GLN A 78 7.71 -23.14 45.13
N LEU A 79 7.38 -23.88 44.06
CA LEU A 79 7.05 -25.30 44.14
C LEU A 79 8.21 -26.11 44.71
N LYS A 80 9.44 -25.89 44.22
CA LYS A 80 10.65 -26.51 44.77
C LYS A 80 10.88 -26.16 46.24
N GLY A 81 10.65 -24.91 46.63
CA GLY A 81 10.74 -24.49 48.03
C GLY A 81 9.75 -25.25 48.93
N GLN A 82 8.50 -25.37 48.48
CA GLN A 82 7.46 -26.14 49.17
C GLN A 82 7.80 -27.63 49.24
N GLN A 83 8.29 -28.23 48.15
CA GLN A 83 8.75 -29.62 48.12
C GLN A 83 9.87 -29.84 49.15
N ARG A 84 10.88 -28.96 49.21
CA ARG A 84 11.97 -29.05 50.20
C ARG A 84 11.47 -28.91 51.63
N ALA A 85 10.57 -27.96 51.90
CA ALA A 85 10.00 -27.77 53.23
C ALA A 85 9.16 -28.98 53.67
N ALA A 86 8.36 -29.55 52.77
CA ALA A 86 7.55 -30.74 53.04
C ALA A 86 8.43 -31.97 53.31
N LEU A 87 9.50 -32.17 52.53
CA LEU A 87 10.47 -33.24 52.74
C LEU A 87 11.17 -33.10 54.11
N ALA A 88 11.62 -31.89 54.45
CA ALA A 88 12.22 -31.59 55.75
C ALA A 88 11.26 -31.83 56.92
N ALA A 89 9.98 -31.47 56.77
CA ALA A 89 8.95 -31.70 57.79
C ALA A 89 8.56 -33.17 57.94
N SER A 90 8.73 -33.98 56.89
CA SER A 90 8.37 -35.40 56.88
C SER A 90 9.42 -36.29 57.56
N GLY A 91 10.58 -35.75 57.94
CA GLY A 91 11.69 -36.51 58.55
C GLY A 91 12.28 -37.58 57.62
N ILE A 92 11.93 -37.55 56.33
CA ILE A 92 12.45 -38.44 55.31
C ILE A 92 13.84 -37.93 54.95
N ASP A 93 14.84 -38.80 55.10
CA ASP A 93 16.21 -38.49 54.72
C ASP A 93 16.23 -38.00 53.26
N LEU A 94 16.69 -36.76 53.06
CA LEU A 94 16.71 -36.06 51.78
C LEU A 94 17.65 -36.73 50.74
N GLY A 95 18.26 -37.87 51.09
CA GLY A 95 19.36 -38.52 50.40
C GLY A 95 19.03 -39.60 49.35
N GLU A 96 17.91 -40.32 49.40
CA GLU A 96 17.77 -41.54 48.57
C GLU A 96 16.58 -41.52 47.59
N GLY A 97 16.90 -41.26 46.32
CA GLY A 97 16.08 -41.61 45.14
C GLY A 97 14.93 -40.67 44.81
N SER A 98 13.85 -40.68 45.60
CA SER A 98 12.54 -40.10 45.19
C SER A 98 12.48 -38.57 45.25
N ALA A 99 13.06 -37.97 46.31
CA ALA A 99 13.01 -36.52 46.54
C ALA A 99 13.84 -35.70 45.53
N ALA A 100 15.01 -36.20 45.17
CA ALA A 100 15.87 -35.60 44.16
C ALA A 100 15.25 -35.72 42.77
N GLU A 101 14.67 -36.89 42.45
CA GLU A 101 14.00 -37.15 41.19
C GLU A 101 12.81 -36.20 40.96
N VAL A 102 11.96 -35.97 41.98
CA VAL A 102 10.83 -35.02 41.87
C VAL A 102 11.28 -33.58 41.60
N GLN A 103 12.41 -33.15 42.18
CA GLN A 103 12.98 -31.83 41.90
C GLN A 103 13.55 -31.73 40.47
N VAL A 104 14.17 -32.80 39.98
CA VAL A 104 14.68 -32.90 38.60
C VAL A 104 13.52 -32.91 37.60
N TRP A 105 12.45 -33.65 37.86
CA TRP A 105 11.24 -33.61 37.04
C TRP A 105 10.62 -32.21 36.98
N THR A 106 10.60 -31.49 38.11
CA THR A 106 10.11 -30.11 38.16
C THR A 106 10.96 -29.17 37.31
N ASP A 107 12.29 -29.33 37.31
CA ASP A 107 13.17 -28.56 36.42
C ASP A 107 12.95 -28.89 34.95
N MET A 108 12.83 -30.17 34.63
CA MET A 108 12.60 -30.63 33.26
C MET A 108 11.27 -30.09 32.71
N LEU A 109 10.19 -30.13 33.50
CA LEU A 109 8.91 -29.52 33.12
C LEU A 109 9.06 -28.00 32.91
N LYS A 110 9.71 -27.31 33.84
CA LYS A 110 9.96 -25.87 33.73
C LYS A 110 10.73 -25.53 32.45
N ASP A 111 11.75 -26.31 32.09
CA ASP A 111 12.54 -26.07 30.88
C ASP A 111 11.76 -26.36 29.59
N ILE A 112 10.93 -27.41 29.57
CA ILE A 112 10.02 -27.71 28.46
C ILE A 112 8.98 -26.59 28.27
N ASP A 113 8.36 -26.15 29.36
CA ASP A 113 7.36 -25.09 29.35
C ASP A 113 7.99 -23.75 28.94
N ALA A 114 9.19 -23.42 29.46
CA ALA A 114 9.92 -22.23 29.07
C ALA A 114 10.30 -22.25 27.58
N SER A 115 10.76 -23.39 27.08
CA SER A 115 11.05 -23.59 25.66
C SER A 115 9.81 -23.43 24.79
N THR A 116 8.66 -23.91 25.28
CA THR A 116 7.37 -23.77 24.58
C THR A 116 6.92 -22.32 24.53
N LEU A 117 6.97 -21.60 25.66
CA LEU A 117 6.62 -20.17 25.75
C LEU A 117 7.51 -19.31 24.86
N THR A 118 8.83 -19.52 24.91
CA THR A 118 9.79 -18.80 24.04
C THR A 118 9.56 -19.12 22.57
N ALA A 119 9.34 -20.38 22.20
CA ALA A 119 9.05 -20.75 20.82
C ALA A 119 7.75 -20.10 20.32
N ASN A 120 6.70 -20.06 21.15
CA ASN A 120 5.45 -19.38 20.80
C ASN A 120 5.67 -17.88 20.59
N ALA A 121 6.36 -17.21 21.51
CA ALA A 121 6.67 -15.79 21.39
C ALA A 121 7.51 -15.47 20.14
N VAL A 122 8.52 -16.30 19.83
CA VAL A 122 9.34 -16.14 18.63
C VAL A 122 8.52 -16.35 17.36
N ARG A 123 7.61 -17.34 17.32
CA ARG A 123 6.72 -17.55 16.16
C ARG A 123 5.79 -16.35 15.95
N SER A 124 5.16 -15.84 17.01
CA SER A 124 4.31 -14.64 16.93
C SER A 124 5.11 -13.43 16.45
N ALA A 125 6.28 -13.19 17.04
CA ALA A 125 7.16 -12.09 16.64
C ALA A 125 7.64 -12.21 15.19
N TRP A 126 7.96 -13.42 14.73
CA TRP A 126 8.34 -13.67 13.34
C TRP A 126 7.18 -13.35 12.39
N GLY A 127 5.95 -13.71 12.72
CA GLY A 127 4.76 -13.35 11.94
C GLY A 127 4.63 -11.83 11.74
N HIS A 128 4.80 -11.05 12.80
CA HIS A 128 4.83 -9.59 12.74
C HIS A 128 5.99 -9.06 11.88
N ARG A 129 7.19 -9.62 12.01
CA ARG A 129 8.35 -9.22 11.19
C ARG A 129 8.13 -9.49 9.70
N ILE A 130 7.53 -10.62 9.34
CA ILE A 130 7.21 -10.94 7.95
C ILE A 130 6.21 -9.92 7.38
N GLN A 131 5.20 -9.53 8.14
CA GLN A 131 4.29 -8.45 7.75
C GLN A 131 5.07 -7.14 7.53
N GLY A 132 5.99 -6.80 8.44
CA GLY A 132 6.86 -5.63 8.30
C GLY A 132 7.74 -5.66 7.04
N VAL A 133 8.33 -6.82 6.71
CA VAL A 133 9.12 -7.00 5.48
C VAL A 133 8.26 -6.80 4.23
N SER A 134 7.03 -7.33 4.21
CA SER A 134 6.09 -7.12 3.10
C SER A 134 5.78 -5.63 2.89
N LEU A 135 5.48 -4.91 3.98
CA LEU A 135 5.20 -3.47 3.96
C LEU A 135 6.42 -2.64 3.49
N GLN A 136 7.63 -3.01 3.92
CA GLN A 136 8.85 -2.40 3.40
C GLN A 136 9.05 -2.67 1.90
N GLY A 137 8.71 -3.86 1.43
CA GLY A 137 8.71 -4.22 0.01
C GLY A 137 7.76 -3.32 -0.80
N GLU A 138 6.53 -3.15 -0.29
CA GLU A 138 5.53 -2.26 -0.88
C GLU A 138 6.01 -0.80 -0.92
N ALA A 139 6.58 -0.29 0.18
CA ALA A 139 7.15 1.06 0.24
C ALA A 139 8.27 1.27 -0.79
N ARG A 140 9.15 0.27 -0.98
CA ARG A 140 10.20 0.32 -2.00
C ARG A 140 9.62 0.33 -3.42
N MET A 141 8.60 -0.49 -3.68
CA MET A 141 7.91 -0.52 -4.97
C MET A 141 7.24 0.82 -5.27
N ILE A 142 6.50 1.39 -4.33
CA ILE A 142 5.84 2.70 -4.49
C ILE A 142 6.86 3.80 -4.76
N ARG A 143 8.00 3.79 -4.05
CA ARG A 143 9.10 4.73 -4.33
C ARG A 143 9.72 4.51 -5.70
N ALA A 144 9.82 3.27 -6.17
CA ALA A 144 10.30 2.98 -7.53
C ALA A 144 9.34 3.56 -8.57
N GLN A 145 8.03 3.44 -8.38
CA GLN A 145 7.02 4.09 -9.22
C GLN A 145 7.18 5.62 -9.20
N ALA A 146 7.34 6.22 -8.02
CA ALA A 146 7.57 7.66 -7.85
C ALA A 146 8.86 8.15 -8.55
N LYS A 147 9.91 7.31 -8.60
CA LYS A 147 11.15 7.59 -9.35
C LYS A 147 10.97 7.44 -10.86
N GLY A 148 10.08 6.55 -11.31
CA GLY A 148 9.71 6.36 -12.71
C GLY A 148 8.95 7.55 -13.31
N ILE A 149 8.23 8.32 -12.48
CA ILE A 149 7.61 9.59 -12.90
C ILE A 149 8.72 10.61 -13.18
N ARG A 150 9.03 10.81 -14.46
CA ARG A 150 9.98 11.81 -14.96
C ARG A 150 9.22 13.04 -15.46
N PRO A 151 9.11 14.12 -14.68
CA PRO A 151 8.35 15.32 -15.06
C PRO A 151 8.81 15.98 -16.38
N GLY A 152 10.09 15.79 -16.75
CA GLY A 152 10.62 16.29 -18.03
C GLY A 152 10.29 15.43 -19.26
N MET A 153 10.02 14.12 -19.08
CA MET A 153 9.69 13.22 -20.20
C MET A 153 8.20 13.28 -20.55
N SER A 154 7.33 13.44 -19.54
CA SER A 154 5.90 13.66 -19.74
C SER A 154 5.59 14.98 -20.47
N ALA A 155 6.44 16.00 -20.28
CA ALA A 155 6.39 17.22 -21.09
C ALA A 155 6.78 16.96 -22.54
N ALA A 156 7.86 16.20 -22.80
CA ALA A 156 8.31 15.85 -24.14
C ALA A 156 7.32 14.97 -24.91
N THR A 157 6.71 13.96 -24.28
CA THR A 157 5.67 13.13 -24.91
C THR A 157 4.40 13.93 -25.20
N SER A 158 3.98 14.83 -24.30
CA SER A 158 2.85 15.72 -24.56
C SER A 158 3.10 16.69 -25.73
N LEU A 159 4.35 17.10 -25.93
CA LEU A 159 4.77 17.90 -27.09
C LEU A 159 4.83 17.07 -28.39
N LEU A 160 5.20 15.79 -28.31
CA LEU A 160 5.23 14.90 -29.48
C LEU A 160 3.81 14.48 -29.93
N GLU A 161 2.90 14.25 -28.98
CA GLU A 161 1.49 13.97 -29.26
C GLU A 161 0.76 15.18 -29.87
N SER A 162 1.10 16.40 -29.43
CA SER A 162 0.53 17.61 -30.03
C SER A 162 0.93 17.76 -31.51
N VAL A 163 2.18 17.44 -31.87
CA VAL A 163 2.63 17.42 -33.27
C VAL A 163 1.87 16.38 -34.12
N GLY A 164 1.55 15.21 -33.56
CA GLY A 164 0.73 14.19 -34.24
C GLY A 164 -0.74 14.59 -34.48
N SER A 165 -1.32 15.37 -33.55
CA SER A 165 -2.70 15.87 -33.68
C SER A 165 -2.87 16.94 -34.78
N VAL A 166 -1.84 17.76 -35.03
CA VAL A 166 -1.86 18.75 -36.12
C VAL A 166 -1.69 18.07 -37.48
N ALA A 167 -0.80 17.08 -37.58
CA ALA A 167 -0.61 16.29 -38.80
C ALA A 167 -1.89 15.51 -39.19
N SER A 168 -2.58 14.93 -38.21
CA SER A 168 -3.85 14.22 -38.45
C SER A 168 -5.01 15.17 -38.77
N SER A 169 -5.04 16.39 -38.22
CA SER A 169 -6.02 17.41 -38.59
C SER A 169 -5.83 17.89 -40.04
N TRP A 170 -4.60 18.14 -40.46
CA TRP A 170 -4.28 18.47 -41.85
C TRP A 170 -4.60 17.33 -42.81
N TYR A 171 -4.26 16.09 -42.44
CA TYR A 171 -4.56 14.92 -43.27
C TYR A 171 -6.08 14.68 -43.41
N LYS A 172 -6.84 14.84 -42.32
CA LYS A 172 -8.32 14.75 -42.37
C LYS A 172 -8.96 15.90 -43.17
N HIS A 173 -8.37 17.08 -43.17
CA HIS A 173 -8.86 18.23 -43.94
C HIS A 173 -8.48 18.14 -45.43
N ALA A 174 -7.28 17.67 -45.74
CA ALA A 174 -6.82 17.41 -47.11
C ALA A 174 -7.57 16.23 -47.76
N GLN A 175 -8.16 15.33 -46.98
CA GLN A 175 -9.04 14.26 -47.49
C GLN A 175 -10.50 14.69 -47.67
N HIS A 176 -10.89 15.89 -47.22
CA HIS A 176 -12.23 16.47 -47.40
C HIS A 176 -12.26 17.52 -48.53
N HIS A 177 -11.68 17.19 -49.69
CA HIS A 177 -12.01 17.85 -50.95
C HIS A 177 -13.01 16.99 -51.73
N PRO A 178 -14.33 17.09 -51.49
CA PRO A 178 -15.32 16.52 -52.39
C PRO A 178 -15.43 17.42 -53.63
N ASP A 179 -15.50 16.77 -54.79
CA ASP A 179 -15.84 17.37 -56.08
C ASP A 179 -17.07 18.29 -55.94
N ARG A 180 -16.85 19.60 -55.90
CA ARG A 180 -17.94 20.56 -56.12
C ARG A 180 -18.11 20.71 -57.62
N LYS A 181 -19.12 20.03 -58.17
CA LYS A 181 -19.74 20.47 -59.41
C LYS A 181 -20.15 21.93 -59.23
N ILE A 182 -19.73 22.77 -60.17
CA ILE A 182 -20.09 24.18 -60.23
C ILE A 182 -21.58 24.20 -60.60
N GLU A 183 -22.44 24.22 -59.59
CA GLU A 183 -23.86 24.54 -59.75
C GLU A 183 -23.98 26.06 -59.69
N HIS A 184 -24.54 26.60 -60.77
CA HIS A 184 -24.54 28.00 -61.12
C HIS A 184 -25.68 28.67 -60.37
N ASP A 185 -25.51 28.94 -59.07
CA ASP A 185 -26.49 29.76 -58.33
C ASP A 185 -26.42 31.18 -58.88
N SER A 186 -27.44 31.53 -59.66
CA SER A 186 -27.60 32.84 -60.27
C SER A 186 -27.74 33.91 -59.19
N ILE A 187 -27.34 35.13 -59.56
CA ILE A 187 -27.32 36.36 -58.75
C ILE A 187 -28.72 36.71 -58.17
N ASP A 188 -29.75 35.92 -58.46
CA ASP A 188 -31.14 36.10 -58.06
C ASP A 188 -31.41 35.67 -56.60
N ASP A 189 -30.61 34.77 -56.03
CA ASP A 189 -30.85 34.25 -54.67
C ASP A 189 -30.32 35.16 -53.55
N LEU A 190 -29.61 36.23 -53.91
CA LEU A 190 -29.18 37.29 -52.98
C LEU A 190 -30.23 38.39 -52.81
N ALA A 191 -31.24 38.47 -53.69
CA ALA A 191 -32.30 39.49 -53.61
C ALA A 191 -33.47 39.06 -52.72
N SER A 192 -33.78 37.76 -52.64
CA SER A 192 -34.93 37.24 -51.87
C SER A 192 -34.70 37.20 -50.35
N SER A 193 -33.45 37.15 -49.89
CA SER A 193 -33.08 37.08 -48.47
C SER A 193 -33.21 38.42 -47.71
N LYS A 194 -33.44 39.55 -48.39
CA LYS A 194 -33.53 40.88 -47.74
C LYS A 194 -34.80 41.69 -48.09
N GLY A 195 -35.79 41.07 -48.72
CA GLY A 195 -37.16 41.61 -48.79
C GLY A 195 -37.29 42.97 -49.49
N TRP A 196 -36.63 43.16 -50.63
CA TRP A 196 -36.98 44.26 -51.55
C TRP A 196 -37.79 43.65 -52.71
N TRP A 197 -39.04 44.12 -52.78
CA TRP A 197 -40.22 43.75 -53.60
C TRP A 197 -40.83 42.36 -53.39
#